data_AF-A0A838T6N4-F1
#
_entry.id   AF-A0A838T6N4-F1
#
_cell.length_a   1.000
_cell.length_b   1.000
_cell.length_c   1.000
_cell.angle_alpha   90.00
_cell.angle_beta   90.00
_cell.angle_gamma   90.00
#
_symmetry.space_group_name_H-M   'P 1'
#
loop_
_entity.id
_entity.type
_entity.pdbx_description
1 polymer ?
#
loop_
_entity_poly.entity_id
_entity_poly.type
_entity_poly.pdbx_seq_one_letter_code
_entity_poly.pdbx_strand_id
1 'polypeptide(L)' 'MLLCDDVITTGSTLEASARAILEIPATTVSIATIACAVQ' A
#
# COMPACT_ATOMS: atom_id res chain seq x y z
N MET A 1 -9.04 -5.10 0.96
CA MET A 1 -7.94 -5.39 1.90
C MET A 1 -7.28 -4.09 2.30
N LEU A 2 -6.99 -3.89 3.60
CA LEU A 2 -6.37 -2.67 4.10
C LEU A 2 -4.89 -2.94 4.38
N LEU A 3 -4.01 -2.24 3.68
CA LEU A 3 -2.57 -2.19 3.99
C LEU A 3 -2.35 -1.02 4.94
N CYS A 4 -1.79 -1.32 6.12
CA CYS A 4 -1.41 -0.32 7.10
C CYS A 4 0.10 -0.26 7.20
N ASP A 5 0.64 0.95 7.19
CA ASP A 5 2.06 1.22 7.41
C ASP A 5 2.23 2.45 8.31
N ASP A 6 3.34 2.56 9.03
CA ASP A 6 3.58 3.70 9.92
C ASP A 6 3.96 4.96 9.12
N VAL A 7 4.96 4.88 8.25
CA VAL A 7 5.46 5.98 7.43
C VAL A 7 5.67 5.54 5.98
N ILE A 8 4.99 6.20 5.05
CA ILE A 8 5.27 6.06 3.62
C ILE A 8 6.45 6.95 3.25
N THR A 9 7.47 6.39 2.60
CA THR A 9 8.56 7.17 1.97
C THR A 9 8.33 7.25 0.45
N THR A 10 8.99 6.41 -0.34
CA THR A 10 8.78 6.30 -1.80
C THR A 10 7.49 5.56 -2.16
N GLY A 11 6.93 4.79 -1.22
CA GLY A 11 5.75 3.96 -1.44
C GLY A 11 6.01 2.64 -2.16
N SER A 12 7.25 2.34 -2.56
CA SER A 12 7.58 1.15 -3.37
C SER A 12 7.23 -0.18 -2.67
N THR A 13 7.40 -0.26 -1.36
CA THR A 13 7.06 -1.45 -0.57
C THR A 13 5.55 -1.72 -0.58
N LEU A 14 4.73 -0.68 -0.40
CA LEU A 14 3.27 -0.79 -0.44
C LEU A 14 2.76 -1.08 -1.85
N GLU A 15 3.39 -0.51 -2.88
CA GLU A 15 3.07 -0.78 -4.28
C GLU A 15 3.31 -2.25 -4.64
N ALA A 16 4.50 -2.78 -4.33
CA ALA A 16 4.84 -4.18 -4.59
C ALA A 16 3.85 -5.14 -3.90
N SER A 17 3.51 -4.83 -2.65
CA SER A 17 2.53 -5.59 -1.87
C SER A 17 1.14 -5.52 -2.51
N ALA A 18 0.64 -4.30 -2.76
CA ALA A 18 -0.66 -4.07 -3.37
C ALA A 18 -0.80 -4.76 -4.72
N ARG A 19 0.26 -4.78 -5.54
CA ARG A 19 0.24 -5.41 -6.86
C ARG A 19 0.01 -6.91 -6.78
N ALA A 20 0.70 -7.61 -5.87
CA ALA A 20 0.49 -9.03 -5.65
C ALA A 20 -0.96 -9.34 -5.18
N ILE A 21 -1.56 -8.44 -4.42
CA ILE A 21 -2.95 -8.59 -3.93
C ILE A 21 -3.95 -8.36 -5.05
N LEU A 22 -3.70 -7.40 -5.94
CA LEU A 22 -4.57 -7.06 -7.06
C LEU A 22 -4.59 -8.11 -8.17
N GLU A 23 -3.68 -9.09 -8.15
CA GLU A 23 -3.76 -10.28 -9.02
C GLU A 23 -4.98 -11.16 -8.68
N ILE A 24 -5.54 -11.03 -7.48
CA ILE A 24 -6.76 -11.73 -7.08
C ILE A 24 -7.98 -10.99 -7.67
N PRO A 25 -8.85 -11.66 -8.46
CA PRO A 25 -10.03 -11.03 -9.05
C PRO A 25 -11.00 -10.47 -8.02
N ALA A 26 -11.68 -9.37 -8.37
CA ALA A 26 -12.66 -8.69 -7.53
C ALA A 26 -12.14 -8.20 -6.17
N THR A 27 -10.83 -7.96 -6.06
CA THR A 27 -10.19 -7.46 -4.84
C THR A 27 -9.90 -5.97 -4.95
N THR A 28 -10.13 -5.23 -3.87
CA THR A 28 -9.76 -3.82 -3.75
C THR A 28 -8.69 -3.68 -2.66
N VAL A 29 -7.69 -2.84 -2.90
CA VAL A 29 -6.67 -2.48 -1.91
C VAL A 29 -6.92 -1.05 -1.44
N SER A 30 -6.88 -0.84 -0.14
CA SER A 30 -6.89 0.46 0.52
C SER A 30 -5.61 0.61 1.33
N ILE A 31 -5.09 1.83 1.44
CA ILE A 31 -3.86 2.13 2.17
C ILE A 31 -4.18 3.12 3.27
N ALA A 32 -3.72 2.82 4.49
CA ALA A 32 -3.73 3.75 5.61
C ALA A 32 -2.31 3.93 6.14
N THR A 33 -1.90 5.16 6.38
CA THR A 33 -0.61 5.48 6.99
C THR A 33 -0.71 6.68 7.93
N ILE A 34 0.18 6.75 8.92
CA ILE A 34 0.21 7.83 9.90
C ILE A 34 1.04 9.02 9.39
N ALA A 35 2.07 8.76 8.58
CA ALA A 35 2.89 9.81 7.99
C ALA A 35 3.31 9.49 6.55
N CYS A 36 3.49 10.53 5.76
CA CYS A 36 4.00 10.42 4.40
C CYS A 36 5.21 11.35 4.25
N ALA A 37 6.41 10.76 4.26
CA ALA A 37 7.67 11.41 3.96
C ALA A 37 7.91 11.35 2.45
N VAL A 38 7.14 12.15 1.71
CA VAL A 38 7.36 12.38 0.29
C VAL A 38 8.47 13.41 0.13
N GLN A 39 9.60 12.97 -0.44
CA GLN A 39 10.73 13.81 -0.84
C GLN A 39 10.70 14.07 -2.34
#